data_AF-A0A8T4QE18-F1
#
_entry.id   AF-A0A8T4QE18-F1
#
_cell.length_a   1.000
_cell.length_b   1.000
_cell.length_c   1.000
_cell.angle_alpha   90.00
_cell.angle_beta   90.00
_cell.angle_gamma   90.00
#
_symmetry.space_group_name_H-M   'P 1'
#
loop_
_entity.id
_entity.type
_entity.pdbx_description
1 polymer ?
#
loop_
_entity_poly.entity_id
_entity_poly.type
_entity_poly.pdbx_seq_one_letter_code
_entity_poly.pdbx_strand_id
1 'polypeptide(L)'
;GYFDFEAREYLGNDMQVSFMAVGDANYDKFPFQVTEFGSEAQLAENLKKLVIEGGGGPPCCESYELAMLYCARNVIMPKAIKPIIIFIGDEAFYDYVYQDQAAKWACVQIAEKKILTSNIIEELKRKFLVYIIRKPYGNQFLSNRANSIDMQIHHAWVNALGLRNVALLPDPNRVVDVIFGLLAAATNMEEYFWNEVHERQIKDENGREKLQVILKTLYTVHDIAKLTDGK
;
A
#
# COMPACT_ATOMS: atom_id res chain seq x y z
N GLY A 1 15.35 0.96 -13.61
CA GLY A 1 15.95 1.34 -12.29
C GLY A 1 15.89 0.13 -11.36
N TYR A 2 16.55 0.16 -10.19
CA TYR A 2 16.58 -1.02 -9.30
C TYR A 2 15.18 -1.57 -8.96
N PHE A 3 14.21 -0.69 -8.67
CA PHE A 3 12.83 -1.11 -8.41
C PHE A 3 12.22 -1.94 -9.55
N ASP A 4 12.30 -1.43 -10.78
CA ASP A 4 11.73 -2.08 -11.96
C ASP A 4 12.41 -3.42 -12.27
N PHE A 5 13.73 -3.50 -12.11
CA PHE A 5 14.50 -4.72 -12.29
C PHE A 5 14.08 -5.80 -11.27
N GLU A 6 14.10 -5.45 -9.98
CA GLU A 6 13.83 -6.40 -8.90
C GLU A 6 12.35 -6.81 -8.85
N ALA A 7 11.42 -5.89 -9.12
CA ALA A 7 9.99 -6.21 -9.14
C ALA A 7 9.61 -7.24 -10.22
N ARG A 8 10.38 -7.31 -11.33
CA ARG A 8 10.17 -8.30 -12.40
C ARG A 8 10.53 -9.73 -11.98
N GLU A 9 11.41 -9.91 -11.00
CA GLU A 9 11.69 -11.24 -10.44
C GLU A 9 10.42 -11.84 -9.80
N TYR A 10 9.60 -10.99 -9.15
CA TYR A 10 8.34 -11.41 -8.54
C TYR A 10 7.16 -11.44 -9.53
N LEU A 11 7.05 -10.43 -10.39
CA LEU A 11 5.84 -10.18 -11.20
C LEU A 11 5.97 -10.58 -12.67
N GLY A 12 7.18 -10.95 -13.11
CA GLY A 12 7.51 -11.28 -14.48
C GLY A 12 7.85 -10.05 -15.35
N ASN A 13 8.44 -10.32 -16.52
CA ASN A 13 8.94 -9.26 -17.42
C ASN A 13 7.86 -8.35 -18.02
N ASP A 14 6.62 -8.85 -18.13
CA ASP A 14 5.47 -8.09 -18.62
C ASP A 14 4.78 -7.24 -17.53
N MET A 15 5.41 -7.11 -16.35
CA MET A 15 4.92 -6.28 -15.27
C MET A 15 4.73 -4.83 -15.74
N GLN A 16 3.59 -4.25 -15.35
CA GLN A 16 3.34 -2.82 -15.46
C GLN A 16 2.92 -2.25 -14.11
N VAL A 17 3.28 -0.99 -13.84
CA VAL A 17 2.96 -0.28 -12.59
C VAL A 17 2.27 1.03 -12.91
N SER A 18 1.23 1.33 -12.15
CA SER A 18 0.57 2.63 -12.10
C SER A 18 0.77 3.23 -10.72
N PHE A 19 1.01 4.54 -10.65
CA PHE A 19 1.13 5.27 -9.40
C PHE A 19 -0.14 6.06 -9.13
N MET A 20 -0.46 6.21 -7.84
CA MET A 20 -1.56 7.05 -7.38
C MET A 20 -1.06 7.98 -6.28
N ALA A 21 -1.61 9.19 -6.23
CA ALA A 21 -1.54 10.06 -5.07
C ALA A 21 -2.95 10.22 -4.51
N VAL A 22 -3.07 10.10 -3.19
CA VAL A 22 -4.33 10.19 -2.45
C VAL A 22 -4.16 11.29 -1.41
N GLY A 23 -5.15 12.17 -1.33
CA GLY A 23 -5.31 13.19 -0.29
C GLY A 23 -6.76 13.21 0.21
N ASP A 24 -7.20 14.32 0.80
CA ASP A 24 -8.55 14.47 1.33
C ASP A 24 -9.46 15.25 0.38
N ALA A 25 -10.51 14.59 -0.14
CA ALA A 25 -11.47 15.16 -1.08
C ALA A 25 -12.28 16.35 -0.55
N ASN A 26 -12.24 16.61 0.75
CA ASN A 26 -12.92 17.75 1.37
C ASN A 26 -12.01 18.99 1.48
N TYR A 27 -10.68 18.84 1.36
CA TYR A 27 -9.71 19.90 1.63
C TYR A 27 -8.74 20.15 0.48
N ASP A 28 -8.39 19.12 -0.28
CA ASP A 28 -7.37 19.16 -1.32
C ASP A 28 -7.93 19.53 -2.70
N LYS A 29 -7.07 20.05 -3.57
CA LYS A 29 -7.46 20.41 -4.96
C LYS A 29 -7.38 19.21 -5.89
N PHE A 30 -6.45 18.30 -5.63
CA PHE A 30 -6.18 17.08 -6.37
C PHE A 30 -6.18 15.86 -5.44
N PRO A 31 -7.30 15.59 -4.73
CA PRO A 31 -7.40 14.57 -3.69
C PRO A 31 -7.23 13.14 -4.20
N PHE A 32 -7.35 12.94 -5.51
CA PHE A 32 -7.02 11.68 -6.15
C PHE A 32 -6.39 11.93 -7.52
N GLN A 33 -5.24 11.31 -7.73
CA GLN A 33 -4.48 11.32 -8.98
C GLN A 33 -4.05 9.90 -9.30
N VAL A 34 -4.07 9.52 -10.57
CA VAL A 34 -3.66 8.20 -11.04
C VAL A 34 -2.94 8.34 -12.38
N THR A 35 -1.86 7.59 -12.56
CA THR A 35 -1.13 7.56 -13.83
C THR A 35 -1.62 6.41 -14.70
N GLU A 36 -1.19 6.39 -15.97
CA GLU A 36 -1.31 5.17 -16.76
C GLU A 36 -0.37 4.09 -16.22
N PHE A 37 -0.66 2.83 -16.53
CA PHE A 37 0.28 1.73 -16.31
C PHE A 37 1.47 1.87 -17.26
N GLY A 38 2.69 1.74 -16.73
CA GLY A 38 3.92 1.78 -17.52
C GLY A 38 4.99 0.81 -16.99
N SER A 39 6.15 0.81 -17.64
CA SER A 39 7.31 -0.01 -17.26
C SER A 39 8.64 0.75 -17.47
N GLU A 40 9.72 0.28 -16.85
CA GLU A 40 11.07 0.80 -17.09
C GLU A 40 11.19 2.32 -16.86
N ALA A 41 11.62 3.07 -17.88
CA ALA A 41 11.79 4.53 -17.81
C ALA A 41 10.47 5.26 -17.52
N GLN A 42 9.32 4.71 -17.97
CA GLN A 42 8.01 5.33 -17.77
C GLN A 42 7.63 5.41 -16.30
N LEU A 43 8.16 4.52 -15.44
CA LEU A 43 7.83 4.53 -14.01
C LEU A 43 8.30 5.83 -13.35
N ALA A 44 9.56 6.22 -13.61
CA ALA A 44 10.12 7.44 -13.06
C ALA A 44 9.43 8.69 -13.62
N GLU A 45 9.03 8.66 -14.89
CA GLU A 45 8.27 9.75 -15.53
C GLU A 45 6.87 9.89 -14.95
N ASN A 46 6.15 8.77 -14.78
CA ASN A 46 4.81 8.76 -14.22
C ASN A 46 4.81 9.24 -12.77
N LEU A 47 5.78 8.80 -11.96
CA LEU A 47 5.89 9.25 -10.57
C LEU A 47 6.10 10.77 -10.46
N LYS A 48 6.86 11.38 -11.37
CA LYS A 48 7.09 12.83 -11.42
C LYS A 48 5.86 13.66 -11.82
N LYS A 49 4.83 13.04 -12.40
CA LYS A 49 3.58 13.71 -12.79
C LYS A 49 2.66 13.95 -11.58
N LEU A 50 2.83 13.19 -10.51
CA LEU A 50 2.00 13.30 -9.32
C LEU A 50 2.36 14.55 -8.53
N VAL A 51 1.32 15.30 -8.14
CA VAL A 51 1.45 16.48 -7.28
C VAL A 51 1.19 16.04 -5.85
N ILE A 52 2.20 16.18 -4.99
CA ILE A 52 2.03 15.97 -3.55
C ILE A 52 1.49 17.26 -2.96
N GLU A 53 0.22 17.23 -2.58
CA GLU A 53 -0.39 18.34 -1.85
C GLU A 53 0.00 18.23 -0.37
N GLY A 54 0.42 19.36 0.22
CA GLY A 54 0.69 19.46 1.65
C GLY A 54 -0.54 19.87 2.45
N GLY A 55 -1.73 19.73 1.87
CA GLY A 55 -2.99 19.97 2.55
C GLY A 55 -3.25 18.82 3.52
N GLY A 56 -3.49 19.17 4.79
CA GLY A 56 -3.91 18.22 5.81
C GLY A 56 -5.39 18.44 6.08
N GLY A 57 -6.20 17.40 5.88
CA GLY A 57 -7.56 17.36 6.40
C GLY A 57 -7.57 17.29 7.94
N PRO A 58 -8.77 17.25 8.56
CA PRO A 58 -8.95 16.92 9.96
C PRO A 58 -8.19 15.63 10.29
N PRO A 59 -7.71 15.49 11.53
CA PRO A 59 -6.84 14.38 11.88
C PRO A 59 -7.45 13.03 11.51
N CYS A 60 -6.60 12.14 10.97
CA CYS A 60 -6.74 10.69 10.93
C CYS A 60 -7.48 10.05 9.74
N CYS A 61 -7.96 10.79 8.74
CA CYS A 61 -8.62 10.21 7.56
C CYS A 61 -8.26 10.93 6.25
N GLU A 62 -7.85 10.17 5.24
CA GLU A 62 -7.73 10.61 3.84
C GLU A 62 -8.69 9.81 2.94
N SER A 63 -8.91 10.28 1.72
CA SER A 63 -9.90 9.69 0.80
C SER A 63 -9.42 8.45 0.05
N TYR A 64 -8.81 7.47 0.75
CA TYR A 64 -8.40 6.20 0.15
C TYR A 64 -9.57 5.45 -0.50
N GLU A 65 -10.77 5.58 0.06
CA GLU A 65 -11.97 4.94 -0.47
C GLU A 65 -12.30 5.39 -1.92
N LEU A 66 -11.91 6.61 -2.32
CA LEU A 66 -12.07 7.08 -3.70
C LEU A 66 -11.09 6.38 -4.65
N ALA A 67 -9.84 6.22 -4.23
CA ALA A 67 -8.83 5.48 -4.99
C ALA A 67 -9.23 4.00 -5.12
N MET A 68 -9.73 3.41 -4.04
CA MET A 68 -10.27 2.04 -4.04
C MET A 68 -11.44 1.90 -5.02
N LEU A 69 -12.38 2.85 -5.01
CA LEU A 69 -13.55 2.84 -5.89
C LEU A 69 -13.15 2.96 -7.36
N TYR A 70 -12.23 3.87 -7.68
CA TYR A 70 -11.66 3.99 -9.03
C TYR A 70 -11.02 2.68 -9.47
N CYS A 71 -10.15 2.08 -8.64
CA CYS A 71 -9.47 0.84 -8.98
C CYS A 71 -10.44 -0.33 -9.15
N ALA A 72 -11.45 -0.43 -8.29
CA ALA A 72 -12.45 -1.48 -8.35
C ALA A 72 -13.21 -1.44 -9.69
N ARG A 73 -13.63 -0.25 -10.15
CA ARG A 73 -14.60 -0.13 -11.26
C ARG A 73 -14.02 0.36 -12.59
N ASN A 74 -12.95 1.14 -12.59
CA ASN A 74 -12.41 1.75 -13.83
C ASN A 74 -11.14 1.08 -14.36
N VAL A 75 -10.33 0.45 -13.50
CA VAL A 75 -9.08 -0.18 -13.96
C VAL A 75 -9.37 -1.49 -14.70
N ILE A 76 -9.01 -1.62 -15.97
CA ILE A 76 -9.30 -2.85 -16.75
C ILE A 76 -7.97 -3.55 -17.06
N MET A 77 -7.79 -4.79 -16.57
CA MET A 77 -6.53 -5.54 -16.69
C MET A 77 -6.79 -6.99 -17.15
N PRO A 78 -7.25 -7.21 -18.40
CA PRO A 78 -7.71 -8.52 -18.86
C PRO A 78 -6.61 -9.58 -18.96
N LYS A 79 -5.34 -9.14 -18.96
CA LYS A 79 -4.15 -10.01 -19.04
C LYS A 79 -3.46 -10.22 -17.69
N ALA A 80 -3.89 -9.52 -16.64
CA ALA A 80 -3.22 -9.61 -15.35
C ALA A 80 -3.65 -10.90 -14.64
N ILE A 81 -2.66 -11.64 -14.14
CA ILE A 81 -2.88 -12.94 -13.48
C ILE A 81 -3.23 -12.74 -12.00
N LYS A 82 -2.44 -11.90 -11.31
CA LYS A 82 -2.65 -11.53 -9.90
C LYS A 82 -2.35 -10.04 -9.72
N PRO A 83 -3.30 -9.16 -10.04
CA PRO A 83 -3.11 -7.73 -9.80
C PRO A 83 -2.89 -7.45 -8.31
N ILE A 84 -1.95 -6.56 -8.00
CA ILE A 84 -1.64 -6.16 -6.63
C ILE A 84 -1.83 -4.65 -6.54
N ILE A 85 -2.42 -4.20 -5.44
CA ILE A 85 -2.49 -2.79 -5.08
C ILE A 85 -1.89 -2.62 -3.68
N ILE A 86 -0.94 -1.70 -3.56
CA ILE A 86 -0.26 -1.39 -2.30
C ILE A 86 -0.50 0.08 -2.01
N PHE A 87 -1.30 0.36 -0.99
CA PHE A 87 -1.41 1.70 -0.43
C PHE A 87 -0.21 1.96 0.49
N ILE A 88 0.21 3.22 0.60
CA ILE A 88 1.27 3.64 1.51
C ILE A 88 0.81 4.94 2.16
N GLY A 89 0.68 4.95 3.49
CA GLY A 89 0.11 6.10 4.17
C GLY A 89 0.02 5.93 5.68
N ASP A 90 -0.34 7.00 6.38
CA ASP A 90 -0.42 7.04 7.84
C ASP A 90 -1.80 7.33 8.40
N GLU A 91 -2.82 7.52 7.56
CA GLU A 91 -4.20 7.81 7.97
C GLU A 91 -5.18 6.65 7.71
N ALA A 92 -6.39 6.74 8.26
CA ALA A 92 -7.50 5.84 7.94
C ALA A 92 -8.25 6.35 6.70
N PHE A 93 -9.38 5.71 6.40
CA PHE A 93 -10.27 6.04 5.29
C PHE A 93 -11.66 6.41 5.79
N TYR A 94 -12.44 7.11 4.96
CA TYR A 94 -13.82 7.44 5.30
C TYR A 94 -14.75 6.22 5.14
N ASP A 95 -15.83 6.17 5.92
CA ASP A 95 -16.77 5.03 5.92
C ASP A 95 -17.64 4.91 4.67
N TYR A 96 -17.73 5.98 3.87
CA TYR A 96 -18.55 6.02 2.67
C TYR A 96 -18.03 7.04 1.64
N VAL A 97 -18.37 6.79 0.39
CA VAL A 97 -18.22 7.75 -0.72
C VAL A 97 -19.59 8.30 -1.10
N TYR A 98 -19.75 9.62 -1.13
CA TYR A 98 -20.96 10.24 -1.69
C TYR A 98 -20.97 10.20 -3.22
N GLN A 99 -22.17 10.16 -3.80
CA GLN A 99 -22.38 10.06 -5.25
C GLN A 99 -21.64 11.13 -6.05
N ASP A 100 -21.66 12.37 -5.57
CA ASP A 100 -20.98 13.50 -6.19
C ASP A 100 -19.45 13.36 -6.13
N GLN A 101 -18.90 12.92 -5.01
CA GLN A 101 -17.47 12.62 -4.88
C GLN A 101 -17.05 11.44 -5.77
N ALA A 102 -17.84 10.37 -5.84
CA ALA A 102 -17.59 9.23 -6.72
C ALA A 102 -17.53 9.68 -8.19
N ALA A 103 -18.51 10.47 -8.64
CA ALA A 103 -18.58 10.96 -10.00
C ALA A 103 -17.42 11.92 -10.32
N LYS A 104 -17.13 12.85 -9.40
CA LYS A 104 -16.13 13.91 -9.59
C LYS A 104 -14.70 13.40 -9.54
N TRP A 105 -14.36 12.58 -8.55
CA TRP A 105 -12.98 12.22 -8.25
C TRP A 105 -12.63 10.82 -8.69
N ALA A 106 -13.50 9.84 -8.44
CA ALA A 106 -13.28 8.46 -8.87
C ALA A 106 -13.77 8.19 -10.30
N CYS A 107 -14.39 9.15 -10.98
CA CYS A 107 -15.01 8.95 -12.30
C CYS A 107 -15.97 7.74 -12.33
N VAL A 108 -16.70 7.49 -11.25
CA VAL A 108 -17.63 6.37 -11.10
C VAL A 108 -19.04 6.91 -10.86
N GLN A 109 -19.99 6.46 -11.67
CA GLN A 109 -21.41 6.71 -11.41
C GLN A 109 -21.97 5.66 -10.47
N ILE A 110 -22.65 6.09 -9.41
CA ILE A 110 -23.40 5.22 -8.49
C ILE A 110 -24.86 5.65 -8.46
N ALA A 111 -25.78 4.71 -8.25
CA ALA A 111 -27.21 4.99 -8.25
C ALA A 111 -27.68 5.59 -6.92
N GLU A 112 -27.11 5.09 -5.82
CA GLU A 112 -27.41 5.52 -4.46
C GLU A 112 -26.71 6.84 -4.11
N LYS A 113 -27.22 7.55 -3.10
CA LYS A 113 -26.61 8.80 -2.60
C LYS A 113 -25.19 8.62 -2.05
N LYS A 114 -24.89 7.41 -1.54
CA LYS A 114 -23.58 7.02 -1.04
C LYS A 114 -23.41 5.51 -1.08
N ILE A 115 -22.17 5.06 -1.16
CA ILE A 115 -21.77 3.66 -1.06
C ILE A 115 -20.87 3.48 0.17
N LEU A 116 -21.01 2.37 0.88
CA LEU A 116 -20.15 2.03 2.02
C LEU A 116 -18.76 1.62 1.55
N THR A 117 -17.72 2.11 2.23
CA THR A 117 -16.33 1.76 1.93
C THR A 117 -16.05 0.28 2.10
N SER A 118 -16.73 -0.39 3.04
CA SER A 118 -16.67 -1.86 3.17
C SER A 118 -17.07 -2.58 1.88
N ASN A 119 -18.12 -2.12 1.19
CA ASN A 119 -18.57 -2.71 -0.06
C ASN A 119 -17.57 -2.44 -1.20
N ILE A 120 -16.97 -1.24 -1.20
CA ILE A 120 -15.90 -0.88 -2.15
C ILE A 120 -14.68 -1.79 -1.97
N ILE A 121 -14.27 -2.02 -0.72
CA ILE A 121 -13.15 -2.90 -0.38
C ILE A 121 -13.44 -4.34 -0.85
N GLU A 122 -14.65 -4.85 -0.65
CA GLU A 122 -15.06 -6.16 -1.16
C GLU A 122 -15.00 -6.24 -2.70
N GLU A 123 -15.46 -5.20 -3.41
CA GLU A 123 -15.29 -5.09 -4.87
C GLU A 123 -13.82 -5.09 -5.28
N LEU A 124 -12.98 -4.33 -4.58
CA LEU A 124 -11.55 -4.24 -4.88
C LEU A 124 -10.85 -5.58 -4.65
N LYS A 125 -11.11 -6.26 -3.52
CA LYS A 125 -10.51 -7.56 -3.16
C LYS A 125 -10.90 -8.69 -4.11
N ARG A 126 -12.01 -8.57 -4.85
CA ARG A 126 -12.36 -9.54 -5.91
C ARG A 126 -11.42 -9.46 -7.12
N LYS A 127 -10.66 -8.37 -7.25
CA LYS A 127 -9.86 -8.05 -8.43
C LYS A 127 -8.37 -7.89 -8.14
N PHE A 128 -8.03 -7.46 -6.94
CA PHE A 128 -6.65 -7.24 -6.51
C PHE A 128 -6.34 -7.98 -5.21
N LEU A 129 -5.08 -8.37 -5.04
CA LEU A 129 -4.51 -8.51 -3.70
C LEU A 129 -4.22 -7.11 -3.16
N VAL A 130 -4.87 -6.75 -2.05
CA VAL A 130 -4.87 -5.40 -1.49
C VAL A 130 -4.00 -5.35 -0.25
N TYR A 131 -3.02 -4.45 -0.22
CA TYR A 131 -2.14 -4.24 0.91
C TYR A 131 -2.07 -2.77 1.31
N ILE A 132 -1.71 -2.51 2.56
CA ILE A 132 -1.32 -1.18 3.06
C ILE A 132 0.03 -1.30 3.75
N ILE A 133 0.95 -0.41 3.40
CA ILE A 133 2.17 -0.12 4.16
C ILE A 133 1.87 1.11 5.02
N ARG A 134 1.60 0.85 6.30
CA ARG A 134 1.28 1.86 7.30
C ARG A 134 2.53 2.54 7.82
N LYS A 135 2.65 3.82 7.51
CA LYS A 135 3.53 4.74 8.23
C LYS A 135 2.88 5.10 9.57
N PRO A 136 3.63 5.22 10.68
CA PRO A 136 3.10 5.71 11.94
C PRO A 136 2.51 7.13 11.77
N TYR A 137 1.35 7.38 12.37
CA TYR A 137 0.68 8.68 12.30
C TYR A 137 1.52 9.79 12.96
N GLY A 138 1.76 10.89 12.24
CA GLY A 138 2.58 12.00 12.70
C GLY A 138 4.08 11.67 12.86
N ASN A 139 4.79 12.39 13.71
CA ASN A 139 6.24 12.22 13.93
C ASN A 139 6.59 11.07 14.90
N GLN A 140 5.82 9.98 14.91
CA GLN A 140 6.00 8.88 15.86
C GLN A 140 7.29 8.07 15.66
N PHE A 141 8.02 8.22 14.55
CA PHE A 141 9.40 7.71 14.45
C PHE A 141 10.32 8.28 15.56
N LEU A 142 9.92 9.39 16.19
CA LEU A 142 10.66 10.05 17.27
C LEU A 142 10.08 9.80 18.67
N SER A 143 8.99 9.03 18.82
CA SER A 143 8.34 8.81 20.12
C SER A 143 8.02 7.33 20.42
N ASN A 144 8.55 6.81 21.53
CA ASN A 144 8.33 5.43 22.00
C ASN A 144 6.95 5.20 22.67
N ARG A 145 5.91 5.98 22.33
CA ARG A 145 4.56 5.85 22.91
C ARG A 145 3.54 5.55 21.83
N ALA A 146 2.87 4.39 21.96
CA ALA A 146 1.71 4.06 21.15
C ALA A 146 0.62 5.13 21.34
N ASN A 147 0.37 5.92 20.30
CA ASN A 147 -0.73 6.88 20.28
C ASN A 147 -2.06 6.15 20.06
N SER A 148 -3.12 6.51 20.81
CA SER A 148 -4.46 5.94 20.65
C SER A 148 -5.03 6.15 19.25
N ILE A 149 -4.62 7.22 18.56
CA ILE A 149 -4.97 7.48 17.16
C ILE A 149 -4.34 6.44 16.24
N ASP A 150 -3.05 6.16 16.40
CA ASP A 150 -2.35 5.25 15.50
C ASP A 150 -2.86 3.81 15.62
N MET A 151 -3.21 3.39 16.84
CA MET A 151 -3.90 2.12 17.12
C MET A 151 -5.28 2.06 16.45
N GLN A 152 -6.06 3.14 16.48
CA GLN A 152 -7.36 3.20 15.80
C GLN A 152 -7.21 3.05 14.28
N ILE A 153 -6.26 3.78 13.69
CA ILE A 153 -5.99 3.68 12.25
C ILE A 153 -5.50 2.27 11.90
N HIS A 154 -4.62 1.68 12.71
CA HIS A 154 -4.16 0.31 12.50
C HIS A 154 -5.32 -0.68 12.55
N HIS A 155 -6.21 -0.58 13.54
CA HIS A 155 -7.40 -1.42 13.64
C HIS A 155 -8.36 -1.24 12.45
N ALA A 156 -8.57 -0.02 11.96
CA ALA A 156 -9.40 0.23 10.78
C ALA A 156 -8.89 -0.56 9.56
N TRP A 157 -7.60 -0.49 9.28
CA TRP A 157 -6.97 -1.22 8.18
C TRP A 157 -6.96 -2.74 8.40
N VAL A 158 -6.65 -3.21 9.61
CA VAL A 158 -6.67 -4.64 9.95
C VAL A 158 -8.07 -5.22 9.80
N ASN A 159 -9.10 -4.51 10.25
CA ASN A 159 -10.50 -4.94 10.10
C ASN A 159 -10.93 -5.01 8.63
N ALA A 160 -10.47 -4.07 7.79
CA ALA A 160 -10.80 -4.02 6.37
C ALA A 160 -10.07 -5.08 5.53
N LEU A 161 -8.75 -5.20 5.71
CA LEU A 161 -7.90 -5.99 4.83
C LEU A 161 -7.56 -7.37 5.42
N GLY A 162 -7.57 -7.48 6.74
CA GLY A 162 -6.99 -8.59 7.49
C GLY A 162 -5.58 -8.26 7.95
N LEU A 163 -5.17 -8.81 9.10
CA LEU A 163 -3.84 -8.58 9.69
C LEU A 163 -2.72 -8.85 8.67
N ARG A 164 -2.92 -9.89 7.84
CA ARG A 164 -1.93 -10.32 6.85
C ARG A 164 -1.75 -9.40 5.64
N ASN A 165 -2.46 -8.29 5.61
CA ASN A 165 -2.45 -7.34 4.51
C ASN A 165 -2.04 -5.94 4.98
N VAL A 166 -1.59 -5.80 6.23
CA VAL A 166 -1.23 -4.54 6.87
C VAL A 166 0.21 -4.59 7.37
N ALA A 167 1.14 -3.95 6.64
CA ALA A 167 2.55 -3.87 6.99
C ALA A 167 2.86 -2.57 7.71
N LEU A 168 3.58 -2.62 8.83
CA LEU A 168 4.07 -1.40 9.49
C LEU A 168 5.42 -0.98 8.91
N LEU A 169 5.51 0.23 8.36
CA LEU A 169 6.75 0.78 7.83
C LEU A 169 7.71 1.12 8.98
N PRO A 170 8.85 0.45 9.08
CA PRO A 170 9.75 0.67 10.21
C PRO A 170 10.62 1.92 10.06
N ASP A 171 10.97 2.27 8.82
CA ASP A 171 11.77 3.42 8.43
C ASP A 171 11.36 3.80 7.00
N PRO A 172 11.13 5.09 6.69
CA PRO A 172 10.82 5.56 5.34
C PRO A 172 11.80 5.08 4.26
N ASN A 173 13.07 4.92 4.59
CA ASN A 173 14.11 4.44 3.66
C ASN A 173 13.95 2.96 3.28
N ARG A 174 13.06 2.23 3.96
CA ARG A 174 12.82 0.78 3.75
C ARG A 174 11.54 0.48 3.00
N VAL A 175 10.84 1.50 2.51
CA VAL A 175 9.56 1.32 1.83
C VAL A 175 9.66 0.36 0.64
N VAL A 176 10.75 0.46 -0.14
CA VAL A 176 11.00 -0.44 -1.28
C VAL A 176 11.19 -1.89 -0.83
N ASP A 177 11.90 -2.12 0.28
CA ASP A 177 12.11 -3.47 0.80
C ASP A 177 10.82 -4.08 1.33
N VAL A 178 9.96 -3.27 1.96
CA VAL A 178 8.63 -3.72 2.40
C VAL A 178 7.75 -4.05 1.19
N ILE A 179 7.79 -3.25 0.13
CA ILE A 179 7.08 -3.56 -1.13
C ILE A 179 7.52 -4.93 -1.65
N PHE A 180 8.83 -5.18 -1.78
CA PHE A 180 9.33 -6.48 -2.25
C PHE A 180 8.94 -7.62 -1.33
N GLY A 181 8.95 -7.43 -0.01
CA GLY A 181 8.46 -8.43 0.93
C GLY A 181 6.98 -8.78 0.71
N LEU A 182 6.13 -7.79 0.42
CA LEU A 182 4.73 -8.01 0.05
C LEU A 182 4.58 -8.72 -1.30
N LEU A 183 5.39 -8.35 -2.30
CA LEU A 183 5.39 -9.03 -3.60
C LEU A 183 5.84 -10.49 -3.46
N ALA A 184 6.87 -10.74 -2.66
CA ALA A 184 7.38 -12.07 -2.35
C ALA A 184 6.28 -12.93 -1.72
N ALA A 185 5.57 -12.41 -0.73
CA ALA A 185 4.47 -13.14 -0.11
C ALA A 185 3.27 -13.35 -1.05
N ALA A 186 2.96 -12.38 -1.92
CA ALA A 186 1.90 -12.53 -2.92
C ALA A 186 2.22 -13.59 -4.00
N THR A 187 3.51 -13.88 -4.19
CA THR A 187 4.03 -14.75 -5.25
C THR A 187 4.65 -16.06 -4.74
N ASN A 188 4.72 -16.25 -3.42
CA ASN A 188 5.39 -17.37 -2.74
C ASN A 188 6.91 -17.41 -3.03
N MET A 189 7.55 -16.25 -3.05
CA MET A 189 8.98 -16.06 -3.31
C MET A 189 9.72 -15.51 -2.09
N GLU A 190 9.22 -15.79 -0.88
CA GLU A 190 9.81 -15.31 0.38
C GLU A 190 11.26 -15.77 0.54
N GLU A 191 11.57 -17.01 0.18
CA GLU A 191 12.95 -17.54 0.23
C GLU A 191 13.90 -16.74 -0.67
N TYR A 192 13.48 -16.40 -1.89
CA TYR A 192 14.26 -15.58 -2.80
C TYR A 192 14.50 -14.18 -2.19
N PHE A 193 13.44 -13.53 -1.72
CA PHE A 193 13.52 -12.23 -1.05
C PHE A 193 14.45 -12.27 0.16
N TRP A 194 14.41 -13.34 0.96
CA TRP A 194 15.29 -13.49 2.12
C TRP A 194 16.76 -13.53 1.72
N ASN A 195 17.09 -14.31 0.70
CA ASN A 195 18.46 -14.40 0.22
C ASN A 195 18.95 -13.06 -0.37
N GLU A 196 18.14 -12.41 -1.19
CA GLU A 196 18.46 -11.11 -1.81
C GLU A 196 18.73 -10.03 -0.75
N VAL A 197 17.79 -9.85 0.19
CA VAL A 197 17.93 -8.81 1.21
C VAL A 197 19.09 -9.13 2.15
N HIS A 198 19.31 -10.40 2.50
CA HIS A 198 20.44 -10.78 3.33
C HIS A 198 21.78 -10.44 2.65
N GLU A 199 21.95 -10.80 1.38
CA GLU A 199 23.16 -10.48 0.61
C GLU A 199 23.42 -8.99 0.46
N ARG A 200 22.37 -8.17 0.30
CA ARG A 200 22.51 -6.71 0.26
C ARG A 200 22.88 -6.13 1.62
N GLN A 201 22.29 -6.63 2.70
CA GLN A 201 22.46 -6.08 4.04
C GLN A 201 23.80 -6.48 4.68
N ILE A 202 24.31 -7.69 4.51
CA ILE A 202 25.60 -8.11 5.13
C ILE A 202 26.78 -7.22 4.68
N LYS A 203 26.66 -6.57 3.53
CA LYS A 203 27.67 -5.64 3.00
C LYS A 203 27.65 -4.26 3.70
N ASP A 204 26.66 -4.00 4.55
CA ASP A 204 26.45 -2.75 5.29
C ASP A 204 26.78 -2.98 6.77
N GLU A 205 27.52 -2.05 7.39
CA GLU A 205 28.00 -2.16 8.79
C GLU A 205 26.87 -2.43 9.80
N ASN A 206 25.63 -1.99 9.50
CA ASN A 206 24.45 -2.20 10.35
C ASN A 206 23.40 -3.15 9.74
N GLY A 207 23.76 -3.95 8.75
CA GLY A 207 22.82 -4.75 7.96
C GLY A 207 21.97 -5.77 8.72
N ARG A 208 22.54 -6.38 9.77
CA ARG A 208 21.83 -7.41 10.56
C ARG A 208 20.65 -6.85 11.35
N GLU A 209 20.82 -5.67 11.95
CA GLU A 209 19.75 -4.99 12.67
C GLU A 209 18.66 -4.51 11.71
N LYS A 210 19.06 -3.94 10.56
CA LYS A 210 18.16 -3.53 9.48
C LYS A 210 17.33 -4.70 8.93
N LEU A 211 17.91 -5.89 8.84
CA LEU A 211 17.21 -7.11 8.42
C LEU A 211 16.16 -7.53 9.46
N GLN A 212 16.50 -7.53 10.75
CA GLN A 212 15.54 -7.89 11.81
C GLN A 212 14.31 -6.97 11.85
N VAL A 213 14.51 -5.69 11.57
CA VAL A 213 13.42 -4.72 11.52
C VAL A 213 12.46 -4.99 10.35
N ILE A 214 12.99 -5.26 9.15
CA ILE A 214 12.17 -5.70 8.00
C ILE A 214 11.43 -7.00 8.33
N LEU A 215 12.16 -7.98 8.88
CA LEU A 215 11.61 -9.28 9.25
C LEU A 215 10.40 -9.08 10.15
N LYS A 216 10.51 -8.27 11.21
CA LYS A 216 9.41 -8.02 12.13
C LYS A 216 8.17 -7.42 11.42
N THR A 217 8.38 -6.48 10.51
CA THR A 217 7.31 -5.90 9.69
C THR A 217 6.62 -6.96 8.84
N LEU A 218 7.36 -7.83 8.18
CA LEU A 218 6.79 -8.85 7.29
C LEU A 218 6.20 -10.04 8.06
N TYR A 219 6.79 -10.43 9.20
CA TYR A 219 6.23 -11.47 10.07
C TYR A 219 4.87 -11.06 10.64
N THR A 220 4.67 -9.79 11.01
CA THR A 220 3.33 -9.29 11.41
C THR A 220 2.30 -9.39 10.29
N VAL A 221 2.76 -9.40 9.03
CA VAL A 221 1.91 -9.44 7.82
C VAL A 221 1.73 -10.88 7.31
N HIS A 222 2.60 -11.82 7.63
CA HIS A 222 2.51 -13.13 6.99
C HIS A 222 2.35 -14.32 7.94
N ASP A 223 2.60 -14.22 9.25
CA ASP A 223 2.28 -15.33 10.16
C ASP A 223 1.87 -15.00 11.61
N ILE A 224 0.61 -15.34 11.92
CA ILE A 224 0.28 -16.23 13.05
C ILE A 224 0.06 -17.62 12.45
N ALA A 225 1.15 -18.35 12.16
CA ALA A 225 1.19 -19.82 12.13
C ALA A 225 2.63 -20.31 11.91
N LYS A 226 3.24 -20.81 13.00
CA LYS A 226 4.45 -21.66 13.09
C LYS A 226 5.81 -20.97 12.85
N LEU A 227 6.51 -20.73 13.97
CA LEU A 227 7.77 -21.42 14.33
C LEU A 227 8.24 -21.01 15.75
N THR A 228 7.41 -21.31 16.75
CA THR A 228 7.90 -21.97 17.97
C THR A 228 7.56 -23.44 17.79
N ASP A 229 8.45 -24.17 17.11
CA ASP A 229 8.65 -25.64 17.21
C ASP A 229 9.46 -26.09 16.00
N GLY A 230 10.77 -26.27 16.18
CA GLY A 230 11.61 -26.82 15.10
C GLY A 230 13.13 -26.77 15.21
N LYS A 231 13.71 -26.98 16.41
CA LYS A 231 15.15 -27.15 16.72
C LYS A 231 16.07 -25.93 16.55
#